data_AF-A0AAD5SFR4-F1
#
_entry.id   AF-A0AAD5SFR4-F1
#
_cell.length_a   1.000
_cell.length_b   1.000
_cell.length_c   1.000
_cell.angle_alpha   90.00
_cell.angle_beta   90.00
_cell.angle_gamma   90.00
#
_symmetry.space_group_name_H-M   'P 1'
#
loop_
_entity.id
_entity.type
_entity.pdbx_description
1 polymer ?
#
loop_
_entity_poly.entity_id
_entity_poly.type
_entity_poly.pdbx_seq_one_letter_code
_entity_poly.pdbx_strand_id
1 'polypeptide(L)'
;MSNLPPGHPPVPHDPSNPLASLDANSCPYSAERQEAELNPSNNMPPPNQLPAPGQATPLSTEREKSTIPMGGKHEGNVWVYPSEQMFFNAMRRKNWTPQEDDMGVVVPIHNAVNERAWTQILEWESLHRT
;
A
#
# COMPACT_ATOMS: atom_id res chain seq x y z
N MET A 1 -27.22 -7.01 0.90
CA MET A 1 -28.69 -7.14 0.71
C MET A 1 -29.15 -5.91 -0.07
N SER A 2 -29.24 -6.04 -1.39
CA SER A 2 -29.51 -4.92 -2.30
C SER A 2 -31.02 -4.73 -2.41
N ASN A 3 -31.55 -3.65 -1.83
CA ASN A 3 -32.97 -3.33 -1.92
C ASN A 3 -33.28 -2.77 -3.32
N LEU A 4 -33.77 -3.63 -4.20
CA LEU A 4 -34.46 -3.19 -5.42
C LEU A 4 -35.94 -2.92 -5.10
N PRO A 5 -36.56 -1.91 -5.74
CA PRO A 5 -37.96 -1.56 -5.50
C PRO A 5 -38.93 -2.64 -6.01
N PRO A 6 -40.14 -2.75 -5.43
CA PRO A 6 -41.12 -3.76 -5.83
C PRO A 6 -41.61 -3.52 -7.26
N GLY A 7 -41.55 -4.56 -8.12
CA GLY A 7 -42.15 -4.55 -9.47
C GLY A 7 -41.17 -4.65 -10.65
N HIS A 8 -39.86 -4.84 -10.42
CA HIS A 8 -38.90 -5.03 -11.51
C HIS A 8 -39.06 -6.42 -12.16
N PRO A 9 -39.14 -6.54 -13.50
CA PRO A 9 -39.17 -7.83 -14.17
C PRO A 9 -37.85 -8.62 -13.96
N PRO A 10 -37.87 -9.96 -13.97
CA PRO A 10 -36.64 -10.75 -13.83
C PRO A 10 -35.70 -10.45 -15.00
N VAL A 11 -34.44 -10.18 -14.70
CA VAL A 11 -33.41 -9.96 -15.73
C VAL A 11 -33.13 -11.31 -16.40
N PRO A 12 -33.21 -11.44 -17.74
CA PRO A 12 -32.88 -12.68 -18.41
C PRO A 12 -31.42 -13.03 -18.17
N HIS A 13 -31.14 -14.28 -17.80
CA HIS A 13 -29.79 -14.83 -17.82
C HIS A 13 -29.33 -14.88 -19.29
N ASP A 14 -28.43 -13.98 -19.67
CA ASP A 14 -27.74 -14.05 -20.96
C ASP A 14 -26.58 -15.06 -20.85
N PRO A 15 -26.65 -16.21 -21.52
CA PRO A 15 -25.58 -17.22 -21.51
C PRO A 15 -24.32 -16.77 -22.26
N SER A 16 -24.32 -15.56 -22.84
CA SER A 16 -23.20 -15.00 -23.60
C SER A 16 -22.26 -14.15 -22.73
N ASN A 17 -22.54 -13.98 -21.43
CA ASN A 17 -21.66 -13.22 -20.55
C ASN A 17 -20.36 -14.01 -20.26
N PRO A 18 -19.18 -13.57 -20.74
CA PRO A 18 -17.92 -14.28 -20.52
C PRO A 18 -17.50 -14.30 -19.03
N LEU A 19 -18.16 -13.51 -18.18
CA LEU A 19 -17.94 -13.47 -16.75
C LEU A 19 -18.59 -14.64 -15.98
N ALA A 20 -19.46 -15.43 -16.63
CA ALA A 20 -20.14 -16.54 -15.96
C ALA A 20 -19.25 -17.80 -15.79
N SER A 21 -18.10 -17.87 -16.45
CA SER A 21 -17.18 -19.03 -16.39
C SER A 21 -15.81 -18.73 -15.79
N LEU A 22 -15.63 -17.57 -15.15
CA LEU A 22 -14.42 -17.36 -14.36
C LEU A 22 -14.56 -18.20 -13.09
N ASP A 23 -13.84 -19.32 -13.07
CA ASP A 23 -13.67 -20.08 -11.84
C ASP A 23 -13.15 -19.13 -10.75
N ALA A 24 -13.73 -19.19 -9.56
CA ALA A 24 -13.39 -18.31 -8.45
C ALA A 24 -11.94 -18.54 -7.94
N ASN A 25 -11.26 -19.57 -8.42
CA ASN A 25 -9.88 -19.94 -8.08
C ASN A 25 -8.85 -19.38 -9.08
N SER A 26 -9.29 -18.78 -10.19
CA SER A 26 -8.47 -18.10 -11.19
C SER A 26 -8.13 -16.67 -10.76
N CYS A 27 -8.82 -16.16 -9.74
CA CYS A 27 -8.41 -14.94 -9.07
C CYS A 27 -7.21 -15.26 -8.17
N PRO A 28 -6.02 -14.67 -8.39
CA PRO A 28 -4.86 -14.84 -7.49
C PRO A 28 -5.12 -14.30 -6.07
N TYR A 29 -6.29 -13.69 -5.86
CA TYR A 29 -6.91 -13.42 -4.58
C TYR A 29 -7.97 -14.49 -4.29
N SER A 30 -7.56 -15.64 -3.75
CA SER A 30 -8.52 -16.53 -3.10
C SER A 30 -9.03 -15.87 -1.82
N ALA A 31 -10.33 -16.06 -1.54
CA ALA A 31 -11.02 -15.51 -0.36
C ALA A 31 -10.39 -15.95 0.98
N GLU A 32 -9.51 -16.95 0.98
CA GLU A 32 -8.81 -17.46 2.16
C GLU A 32 -7.69 -16.52 2.67
N ARG A 33 -7.23 -15.53 1.87
CA ARG A 33 -6.29 -14.50 2.36
C ARG A 33 -6.97 -13.32 3.09
N GLN A 34 -8.28 -13.39 3.30
CA GLN A 34 -9.08 -12.29 3.82
C GLN A 34 -9.30 -12.36 5.35
N GLU A 35 -8.35 -12.90 6.11
CA GLU A 35 -8.33 -12.77 7.58
C GLU A 35 -7.45 -11.61 8.06
N ALA A 36 -6.65 -11.03 7.18
CA ALA A 36 -5.82 -9.89 7.54
C ALA A 36 -6.68 -8.61 7.56
N GLU A 37 -7.05 -8.16 8.76
CA GLU A 37 -7.78 -6.91 8.99
C GLU A 37 -7.13 -5.76 8.21
N LEU A 38 -7.86 -5.20 7.25
CA LEU A 38 -7.39 -4.06 6.46
C LEU A 38 -7.24 -2.86 7.38
N ASN A 39 -6.13 -2.14 7.26
CA ASN A 39 -5.93 -0.94 8.06
C ASN A 39 -6.96 0.13 7.63
N PRO A 40 -7.87 0.58 8.51
CA PRO A 40 -8.93 1.52 8.13
C PRO A 40 -8.39 2.91 7.73
N SER A 41 -7.14 3.22 8.06
CA SER A 41 -6.51 4.52 7.80
C SER A 41 -6.03 4.66 6.35
N ASN A 42 -5.68 3.55 5.69
CA ASN A 42 -5.17 3.56 4.32
C ASN A 42 -5.69 2.40 3.44
N ASN A 43 -6.62 1.61 3.96
CA ASN A 43 -7.22 0.44 3.34
C ASN A 43 -6.20 -0.58 2.79
N MET A 44 -5.01 -0.62 3.38
CA MET A 44 -3.96 -1.55 3.00
C MET A 44 -3.96 -2.77 3.91
N PRO A 45 -3.62 -3.96 3.38
CA PRO A 45 -3.34 -5.12 4.23
C PRO A 45 -2.11 -4.84 5.12
N PRO A 46 -1.93 -5.65 6.18
CA PRO A 46 -0.75 -5.58 7.03
C PRO A 46 0.55 -5.61 6.21
N PRO A 47 1.58 -4.86 6.65
CA PRO A 47 2.83 -4.76 5.93
C PRO A 47 3.54 -6.13 5.85
N ASN A 48 3.86 -6.57 4.64
CA ASN A 48 4.65 -7.79 4.43
C ASN A 48 6.16 -7.49 4.56
N GLN A 49 6.76 -8.00 5.63
CA GLN A 49 8.20 -7.92 5.95
C GLN A 49 8.94 -9.25 5.68
N LEU A 50 8.30 -10.21 5.03
CA LEU A 50 8.96 -11.46 4.64
C LEU A 50 9.75 -11.28 3.33
N PRO A 51 10.85 -12.03 3.15
CA PRO A 51 11.59 -12.05 1.89
C PRO A 51 10.70 -12.38 0.68
N ALA A 52 10.96 -11.74 -0.46
CA ALA A 52 10.26 -12.05 -1.69
C ALA A 52 10.74 -13.37 -2.31
N PRO A 53 9.94 -14.06 -3.15
CA PRO A 53 10.37 -15.29 -3.81
C PRO A 53 11.64 -15.11 -4.65
N GLY A 54 12.70 -15.86 -4.33
CA GLY A 54 13.99 -15.76 -5.01
C GLY A 54 14.89 -14.63 -4.52
N GLN A 55 14.55 -13.98 -3.41
CA GLN A 55 15.44 -13.05 -2.73
C GLN A 55 16.63 -13.80 -2.11
N ALA A 56 17.85 -13.34 -2.33
CA ALA A 56 19.07 -14.04 -1.90
C ALA A 56 19.65 -13.50 -0.58
N THR A 57 19.57 -12.19 -0.38
CA THR A 57 20.13 -11.48 0.77
C THR A 57 19.04 -11.03 1.74
N PRO A 58 19.31 -11.04 3.06
CA PRO A 58 18.40 -10.47 4.03
C PRO A 58 18.41 -8.93 3.93
N LEU A 59 17.23 -8.33 3.82
CA LEU A 59 17.04 -6.88 3.84
C LEU A 59 16.60 -6.44 5.24
N SER A 60 16.92 -5.20 5.63
CA SER A 60 16.49 -4.67 6.92
C SER A 60 14.97 -4.62 7.01
N THR A 61 14.45 -5.05 8.17
CA THR A 61 13.02 -4.94 8.52
C THR A 61 12.74 -3.76 9.46
N GLU A 62 13.78 -3.05 9.87
CA GLU A 62 13.68 -1.88 10.74
C GLU A 62 12.99 -0.72 10.02
N ARG A 63 12.18 0.03 10.78
CA ARG A 63 11.42 1.16 10.27
C ARG A 63 11.80 2.42 11.00
N GLU A 64 11.87 3.50 10.24
CA GLU A 64 12.24 4.82 10.75
C GLU A 64 11.00 5.70 10.96
N LYS A 65 10.96 6.43 12.08
CA LYS A 65 9.94 7.46 12.34
C LYS A 65 10.36 8.76 11.65
N SER A 66 9.46 9.33 10.87
CA SER A 66 9.65 10.64 10.23
C SER A 66 9.54 11.79 11.23
N THR A 67 9.93 13.00 10.81
CA THR A 67 9.59 14.24 11.51
C THR A 67 8.25 14.83 11.05
N ILE A 68 7.61 14.21 10.06
CA ILE A 68 6.40 14.67 9.42
C ILE A 68 5.18 14.29 10.26
N PRO A 69 4.41 15.26 10.79
CA PRO A 69 3.22 14.98 11.59
C PRO A 69 2.09 14.42 10.71
N MET A 70 1.29 13.53 11.30
CA MET A 70 0.04 13.08 10.70
C MET A 70 -1.08 14.07 11.03
N GLY A 71 -1.95 14.34 10.05
CA GLY A 71 -3.12 15.20 10.22
C GLY A 71 -4.39 14.45 10.67
N GLY A 72 -5.42 15.21 11.02
CA GLY A 72 -6.76 14.71 11.30
C GLY A 72 -6.82 13.82 12.54
N LYS A 73 -7.43 12.63 12.44
CA LYS A 73 -7.65 11.71 13.58
C LYS A 73 -6.37 11.13 14.18
N HIS A 74 -5.22 11.37 13.56
CA HIS A 74 -3.91 10.87 13.98
C HIS A 74 -3.00 12.00 14.51
N GLU A 75 -3.55 13.17 14.79
CA GLU A 75 -2.83 14.31 15.35
C GLU A 75 -2.00 13.90 16.59
N GLY A 76 -0.78 14.43 16.68
CA GLY A 76 0.20 14.03 17.69
C GLY A 76 1.05 12.80 17.34
N ASN A 77 0.75 12.10 16.23
CA ASN A 77 1.60 11.05 15.68
C ASN A 77 2.41 11.54 14.47
N VAL A 78 3.46 10.79 14.12
CA VAL A 78 4.28 11.02 12.93
C VAL A 78 4.19 9.85 11.95
N TRP A 79 4.47 10.10 10.68
CA TRP A 79 4.57 9.02 9.70
C TRP A 79 5.75 8.09 10.01
N VAL A 80 5.62 6.82 9.65
CA VAL A 80 6.68 5.82 9.79
C VAL A 80 7.02 5.26 8.43
N TYR A 81 8.25 5.44 8.00
CA TYR A 81 8.72 4.99 6.69
C TYR A 81 8.71 3.46 6.56
N PRO A 82 8.56 2.91 5.34
CA PRO A 82 8.72 1.49 5.10
C PRO A 82 10.18 1.06 5.36
N SER A 83 10.37 -0.18 5.79
CA SER A 83 11.70 -0.80 5.84
C SER A 83 12.22 -1.10 4.43
N GLU A 84 13.50 -1.47 4.33
CA GLU A 84 14.11 -1.95 3.09
C GLU A 84 13.34 -3.13 2.50
N GLN A 85 13.01 -4.13 3.34
CA GLN A 85 12.25 -5.29 2.90
C GLN A 85 10.86 -4.91 2.38
N MET A 86 10.17 -3.98 3.05
CA MET A 86 8.86 -3.50 2.60
C MET A 86 8.96 -2.75 1.26
N PHE A 87 9.99 -1.91 1.10
CA PHE A 87 10.23 -1.15 -0.12
C PHE A 87 10.55 -2.06 -1.31
N PHE A 88 11.45 -3.03 -1.12
CA PHE A 88 11.79 -4.06 -2.10
C PHE A 88 10.56 -4.87 -2.53
N ASN A 89 9.78 -5.36 -1.56
CA ASN A 89 8.53 -6.09 -1.81
C ASN A 89 7.53 -5.24 -2.62
N ALA A 90 7.41 -3.94 -2.32
CA ALA A 90 6.53 -3.03 -3.03
C ALA A 90 6.96 -2.83 -4.49
N MET A 91 8.27 -2.71 -4.76
CA MET A 91 8.81 -2.62 -6.12
C MET A 91 8.55 -3.89 -6.91
N ARG A 92 8.80 -5.07 -6.32
CA ARG A 92 8.53 -6.35 -6.98
C ARG A 92 7.05 -6.57 -7.29
N ARG A 93 6.15 -6.16 -6.40
CA ARG A 93 4.69 -6.20 -6.67
C ARG A 93 4.29 -5.32 -7.86
N LYS A 94 5.04 -4.24 -8.11
CA LYS A 94 4.88 -3.37 -9.28
C LYS A 94 5.65 -3.87 -10.52
N ASN A 95 6.14 -5.10 -10.50
CA ASN A 95 6.85 -5.75 -11.59
C ASN A 95 8.18 -5.08 -11.98
N TRP A 96 8.83 -4.39 -11.02
CA TRP A 96 10.20 -3.89 -11.15
C TRP A 96 11.22 -4.96 -10.75
N THR A 97 12.45 -4.81 -11.24
CA THR A 97 13.59 -5.69 -10.95
C THR A 97 14.67 -4.94 -10.16
N PRO A 98 14.41 -4.54 -8.90
CA PRO A 98 15.41 -3.88 -8.06
C PRO A 98 16.54 -4.83 -7.66
N GLN A 99 17.74 -4.30 -7.46
CA GLN A 99 18.83 -5.04 -6.82
C GLN A 99 18.69 -4.98 -5.30
N GLU A 100 18.96 -6.08 -4.63
CA GLU A 100 18.84 -6.18 -3.16
C GLU A 100 19.86 -5.28 -2.45
N ASP A 101 21.10 -5.28 -2.94
CA ASP A 101 22.22 -4.51 -2.36
C ASP A 101 21.99 -2.99 -2.41
N ASP A 102 21.13 -2.52 -3.31
CA ASP A 102 20.82 -1.09 -3.44
C ASP A 102 19.92 -0.58 -2.31
N MET A 103 19.21 -1.47 -1.58
CA MET A 103 18.14 -1.04 -0.65
C MET A 103 18.69 -0.22 0.51
N GLY A 104 19.88 -0.58 1.01
CA GLY A 104 20.57 0.15 2.08
C GLY A 104 21.04 1.55 1.70
N VAL A 105 21.03 1.90 0.41
CA VAL A 105 21.36 3.24 -0.09
C VAL A 105 20.11 3.98 -0.53
N VAL A 106 19.25 3.31 -1.30
CA VAL A 106 18.06 3.89 -1.91
C VAL A 106 17.04 4.33 -0.86
N VAL A 107 16.74 3.50 0.13
CA VAL A 107 15.69 3.81 1.12
C VAL A 107 16.06 5.02 1.99
N PRO A 108 17.27 5.13 2.56
CA PRO A 108 17.67 6.34 3.30
C PRO A 108 17.62 7.62 2.44
N ILE A 109 18.00 7.54 1.16
CA ILE A 109 17.92 8.69 0.25
C ILE A 109 16.45 9.11 0.04
N HIS A 110 15.54 8.15 -0.18
CA HIS A 110 14.11 8.46 -0.31
C HIS A 110 13.55 9.11 0.95
N ASN A 111 13.89 8.61 2.13
CA ASN A 111 13.47 9.20 3.40
C ASN A 111 13.98 10.64 3.52
N ALA A 112 15.27 10.87 3.24
CA ALA A 112 15.88 12.20 3.29
C ALA A 112 15.23 13.19 2.31
N VAL A 113 14.85 12.73 1.11
CA VAL A 113 14.11 13.56 0.13
C VAL A 113 12.74 13.96 0.68
N ASN A 114 12.02 13.03 1.32
CA ASN A 114 10.72 13.33 1.93
C ASN A 114 10.84 14.34 3.07
N GLU A 115 11.81 14.17 3.97
CA GLU A 115 12.07 15.10 5.08
C GLU A 115 12.46 16.50 4.60
N ARG A 116 13.28 16.58 3.55
CA ARG A 116 13.64 17.86 2.92
C ARG A 116 12.42 18.51 2.28
N ALA A 117 11.61 17.75 1.55
CA ALA A 117 10.38 18.26 0.95
C ALA A 117 9.43 18.81 2.02
N TRP A 118 9.30 18.13 3.15
CA TRP A 118 8.51 18.61 4.28
C TRP A 118 9.02 19.94 4.83
N THR A 119 10.33 20.07 5.03
CA THR A 119 10.94 21.33 5.48
C THR A 119 10.62 22.47 4.51
N GLN A 120 10.74 22.23 3.20
CA GLN A 120 10.43 23.22 2.17
C GLN A 120 8.94 23.63 2.15
N ILE A 121 8.04 22.69 2.41
CA ILE A 121 6.60 22.98 2.56
C ILE A 121 6.38 23.92 3.73
N LEU A 122 6.98 23.64 4.90
CA LEU A 122 6.84 24.50 6.08
C LEU A 122 7.41 25.91 5.85
N GLU A 123 8.56 26.01 5.17
CA GLU A 123 9.13 27.30 4.77
C GLU A 123 8.17 28.08 3.87
N TRP A 124 7.63 27.40 2.85
CA TRP A 124 6.68 28.01 1.93
C TRP A 124 5.39 28.47 2.62
N GLU A 125 4.80 27.65 3.50
CA GLU A 125 3.60 28.00 4.26
C GLU A 125 3.83 29.18 5.20
N SER A 126 5.02 29.27 5.80
CA SER A 126 5.41 30.40 6.66
C SER A 126 5.42 31.72 5.88
N LEU A 127 5.94 31.73 4.64
CA LEU A 127 5.97 32.92 3.79
C LEU A 127 4.58 33.39 3.34
N HIS A 128 3.58 32.50 3.34
CA HIS A 128 2.23 32.78 2.86
C HIS A 128 1.20 32.84 3.99
N ARG A 129 1.65 32.92 5.25
CA ARG A 129 0.77 33.06 6.40
C ARG A 129 0.23 34.49 6.46
N THR A 130 -1.05 34.66 6.16
CA THR A 130 -1.81 35.92 6.35
C THR A 130 -2.32 36.08 7.76
#